data_AF-A0A920KPG0-F1
#
_entry.id   AF-A0A920KPG0-F1
#
_cell.length_a   1.000
_cell.length_b   1.000
_cell.length_c   1.000
_cell.angle_alpha   90.00
_cell.angle_beta   90.00
_cell.angle_gamma   90.00
#
_symmetry.space_group_name_H-M   'P 1'
#
loop_
_entity.id
_entity.type
_entity.pdbx_description
1 polymer ?
#
loop_
_entity_poly.entity_id
_entity_poly.type
_entity_poly.pdbx_seq_one_letter_code
_entity_poly.pdbx_strand_id
1 'polypeptide(L)'
;MTTESTAQVADWLTATLGWKTAEFVSALSGGNSNLTWLFRDGERACVVRTPPANDISPTSARGIQREAQILTAIGDYPVRAPAVLGWCDDPEVIGRPFLVQEWIDGVAITDALPDAYAGDDDAVGRLGTDLVDQLAVLHSVPTDLPALEKLGRPERFLERQIERWLGVRKEHAVRELPQLFELGDWLGRNVPAAMTPAVIHGDYHLDNTLASREKPEILAIIDWELATIGDCYMDLALMLMFWGSYRTQEPPAFAALRLSPVGPV
;
A
#
# COMPACT_ATOMS: atom_id res chain seq x y z
N MET A 1 -16.07 -3.82 17.43
CA MET A 1 -15.83 -4.97 16.55
C MET A 1 -16.68 -6.11 17.08
N THR A 2 -17.73 -6.53 16.38
CA THR A 2 -18.61 -7.61 16.84
C THR A 2 -18.10 -8.93 16.24
N THR A 3 -18.00 -9.97 17.06
CA THR A 3 -17.63 -11.34 16.67
C THR A 3 -18.47 -11.90 15.51
N GLU A 4 -19.65 -11.31 15.29
CA GLU A 4 -20.60 -11.61 14.22
C GLU A 4 -20.03 -11.38 12.81
N SER A 5 -19.33 -10.26 12.57
CA SER A 5 -18.80 -9.98 11.21
C SER A 5 -17.73 -10.98 10.78
N THR A 6 -16.91 -11.48 11.70
CA THR A 6 -15.87 -12.46 11.36
C THR A 6 -16.45 -13.84 11.06
N ALA A 7 -17.55 -14.22 11.71
CA ALA A 7 -18.25 -15.47 11.42
C ALA A 7 -18.92 -15.44 10.03
N GLN A 8 -19.58 -14.33 9.68
CA GLN A 8 -20.19 -14.14 8.36
C GLN A 8 -19.15 -14.18 7.22
N VAL A 9 -17.96 -13.61 7.44
CA VAL A 9 -16.86 -13.73 6.48
C VAL A 9 -16.37 -15.17 6.36
N ALA A 10 -16.25 -15.91 7.45
CA ALA A 10 -15.89 -17.33 7.40
C ALA A 10 -16.91 -18.17 6.60
N ASP A 11 -18.20 -17.91 6.79
CA ASP A 11 -19.27 -18.54 6.00
C ASP A 11 -19.14 -18.18 4.52
N TRP A 12 -18.85 -16.91 4.20
CA TRP A 12 -18.64 -16.46 2.83
C TRP A 12 -17.41 -17.14 2.18
N LEU A 13 -16.30 -17.28 2.91
CA LEU A 13 -15.10 -17.98 2.43
C LEU A 13 -15.40 -19.45 2.12
N THR A 14 -16.20 -20.11 2.95
CA THR A 14 -16.66 -21.48 2.75
C THR A 14 -17.53 -21.60 1.50
N ALA A 15 -18.52 -20.71 1.36
CA ALA A 15 -19.48 -20.73 0.25
C ALA A 15 -18.85 -20.35 -1.10
N THR A 16 -17.95 -19.37 -1.11
CA THR A 16 -17.43 -18.76 -2.35
C THR A 16 -16.10 -19.34 -2.77
N LEU A 17 -15.19 -19.58 -1.82
CA LEU A 17 -13.83 -20.07 -2.10
C LEU A 17 -13.68 -21.57 -1.84
N GLY A 18 -14.76 -22.25 -1.41
CA GLY A 18 -14.76 -23.69 -1.14
C GLY A 18 -13.86 -24.09 0.03
N TRP A 19 -13.64 -23.19 0.98
CA TRP A 19 -12.97 -23.51 2.25
C TRP A 19 -13.83 -24.49 3.05
N LYS A 20 -13.22 -25.36 3.84
CA LYS A 20 -13.96 -26.38 4.63
C LYS A 20 -14.25 -25.91 6.04
N THR A 21 -13.25 -25.28 6.66
CA THR A 21 -13.26 -24.85 8.06
C THR A 21 -12.57 -23.49 8.14
N ALA A 22 -13.22 -22.46 7.59
CA ALA A 22 -12.71 -21.10 7.67
C ALA A 22 -12.78 -20.59 9.12
N GLU A 23 -11.62 -20.23 9.68
CA GLU A 23 -11.50 -19.76 11.06
C GLU A 23 -10.83 -18.39 11.09
N PHE A 24 -11.41 -17.46 11.85
CA PHE A 24 -10.76 -16.20 12.17
C PHE A 24 -9.61 -16.45 13.17
N VAL A 25 -8.41 -16.00 12.83
CA VAL A 25 -7.22 -16.16 13.65
C VAL A 25 -6.95 -14.92 14.47
N SER A 26 -6.84 -13.76 13.81
CA SER A 26 -6.51 -12.50 14.47
C SER A 26 -6.82 -11.29 13.59
N ALA A 27 -6.96 -10.14 14.22
CA ALA A 27 -6.80 -8.86 13.54
C ALA A 27 -5.29 -8.58 13.42
N LEU A 28 -4.87 -8.11 12.24
CA LEU A 28 -3.50 -7.68 11.99
C LEU A 28 -3.40 -6.18 12.27
N SER A 29 -2.37 -5.79 13.03
CA SER A 29 -2.02 -4.40 13.29
C SER A 29 -1.18 -3.82 12.15
N GLY A 30 -1.28 -2.50 11.91
CA GLY A 30 -0.41 -1.79 10.96
C GLY A 30 -1.12 -0.72 10.14
N GLY A 31 -2.40 -0.93 9.80
CA GLY A 31 -3.22 0.05 9.07
C GLY A 31 -4.05 0.94 9.99
N ASN A 32 -3.99 2.26 9.78
CA ASN A 32 -4.82 3.23 10.53
C ASN A 32 -6.20 3.46 9.87
N SER A 33 -6.39 3.08 8.61
CA SER A 33 -7.59 3.35 7.81
C SER A 33 -8.54 2.15 7.69
N ASN A 34 -8.02 0.94 7.44
CA ASN A 34 -8.81 -0.27 7.20
C ASN A 34 -8.56 -1.37 8.23
N LEU A 35 -9.55 -2.23 8.42
CA LEU A 35 -9.42 -3.45 9.21
C LEU A 35 -8.82 -4.56 8.34
N THR A 36 -7.80 -5.23 8.87
CA THR A 36 -7.11 -6.35 8.22
C THR A 36 -7.23 -7.60 9.11
N TRP A 37 -7.80 -8.68 8.59
CA TRP A 37 -8.10 -9.90 9.34
C TRP A 37 -7.41 -11.11 8.71
N LEU A 38 -6.83 -11.97 9.54
CA LEU A 38 -6.26 -13.25 9.11
C LEU A 38 -7.29 -14.37 9.32
N PHE A 39 -7.56 -15.12 8.26
CA PHE A 39 -8.35 -16.36 8.31
C PHE A 39 -7.50 -17.56 7.88
N ARG A 40 -7.85 -18.74 8.38
CA ARG A 40 -7.24 -20.02 8.00
C ARG A 40 -8.25 -21.11 7.71
N ASP A 41 -7.85 -22.07 6.88
CA ASP A 41 -8.51 -23.37 6.65
C ASP A 41 -7.43 -24.44 6.53
N GLY A 42 -7.07 -25.07 7.65
CA GLY A 42 -5.89 -25.93 7.76
C GLY A 42 -4.59 -25.17 7.48
N GLU A 43 -3.87 -25.57 6.44
CA GLU A 43 -2.62 -24.91 5.99
C GLU A 43 -2.88 -23.70 5.08
N ARG A 44 -4.12 -23.52 4.58
CA ARG A 44 -4.48 -22.36 3.76
C ARG A 44 -4.71 -21.15 4.65
N ALA A 45 -4.34 -19.98 4.16
CA ALA A 45 -4.56 -18.72 4.85
C ALA A 45 -4.92 -17.61 3.85
N CYS A 46 -5.69 -16.63 4.32
CA CYS A 46 -5.99 -15.42 3.56
C CYS A 46 -6.07 -14.20 4.47
N VAL A 47 -5.91 -13.03 3.85
CA VAL A 47 -6.15 -11.74 4.48
C VAL A 47 -7.45 -11.17 3.96
N VAL A 48 -8.31 -10.72 4.88
CA VAL A 48 -9.52 -9.98 4.57
C VAL A 48 -9.32 -8.52 4.93
N ARG A 49 -9.49 -7.62 3.95
CA ARG A 49 -9.39 -6.17 4.13
C ARG A 49 -10.77 -5.54 3.96
N THR A 50 -11.18 -4.72 4.92
CA THR A 50 -12.51 -4.09 4.94
C THR A 50 -12.47 -2.75 5.68
N PRO A 51 -13.30 -1.75 5.33
CA PRO A 51 -13.33 -0.51 6.10
C PRO A 51 -13.86 -0.75 7.53
N PRO A 52 -13.61 0.18 8.47
CA PRO A 52 -14.18 0.11 9.82
C PRO A 52 -15.71 0.15 9.80
N ALA A 53 -16.36 -0.52 10.76
CA ALA A 53 -17.82 -0.58 10.84
C ALA A 53 -18.49 0.80 11.05
N ASN A 54 -17.81 1.70 11.76
CA ASN A 54 -18.29 3.04 12.05
C ASN A 54 -17.72 4.07 11.08
N ASP A 55 -17.16 3.62 9.95
CA ASP A 55 -16.60 4.56 9.00
C ASP A 55 -17.71 5.37 8.33
N ILE A 56 -17.56 6.68 8.40
CA ILE A 56 -18.50 7.66 7.85
C ILE A 56 -18.04 8.09 6.46
N SER A 57 -16.78 7.78 6.09
CA SER A 57 -16.19 8.18 4.82
C SER A 57 -16.56 7.22 3.69
N PRO A 58 -17.27 7.69 2.65
CA PRO A 58 -17.45 6.90 1.42
C PRO A 58 -16.13 6.59 0.71
N THR A 59 -15.04 7.25 1.11
CA THR A 59 -13.73 7.14 0.45
C THR A 59 -13.01 5.85 0.81
N SER A 60 -13.17 5.32 2.03
CA SER A 60 -12.43 4.13 2.47
C SER A 60 -12.97 2.86 1.80
N ALA A 61 -14.30 2.74 1.65
CA ALA A 61 -14.90 1.68 0.84
C ALA A 61 -14.43 1.73 -0.63
N ARG A 62 -14.25 2.93 -1.20
CA ARG A 62 -13.65 3.11 -2.53
C ARG A 62 -12.16 2.75 -2.56
N GLY A 63 -11.43 2.95 -1.47
CA GLY A 63 -10.03 2.53 -1.32
C GLY A 63 -9.89 1.02 -1.44
N ILE A 64 -10.68 0.27 -0.67
CA ILE A 64 -10.70 -1.21 -0.71
C ILE A 64 -11.16 -1.74 -2.08
N GLN A 65 -12.15 -1.11 -2.70
CA GLN A 65 -12.55 -1.45 -4.08
C GLN A 65 -11.42 -1.20 -5.09
N ARG A 66 -10.72 -0.07 -4.96
CA ARG A 66 -9.60 0.27 -5.84
C ARG A 66 -8.44 -0.71 -5.69
N GLU A 67 -8.11 -1.06 -4.45
CA GLU A 67 -7.10 -2.07 -4.14
C GLU A 67 -7.44 -3.41 -4.80
N ALA A 68 -8.68 -3.90 -4.67
CA ALA A 68 -9.11 -5.13 -5.35
C ALA A 68 -8.98 -5.05 -6.88
N GLN A 69 -9.34 -3.91 -7.48
CA GLN A 69 -9.26 -3.71 -8.93
C GLN A 69 -7.81 -3.62 -9.43
N ILE A 70 -6.93 -2.89 -8.74
CA ILE A 70 -5.51 -2.78 -9.10
C ILE A 70 -4.84 -4.15 -8.97
N LEU A 71 -4.99 -4.83 -7.84
CA LEU A 71 -4.37 -6.14 -7.62
C LEU A 71 -4.84 -7.17 -8.65
N THR A 72 -6.13 -7.16 -9.00
CA THR A 72 -6.65 -8.02 -10.08
C THR A 72 -6.02 -7.67 -11.42
N ALA A 73 -5.89 -6.38 -11.75
CA ALA A 73 -5.37 -5.93 -13.04
C ALA A 73 -3.87 -6.22 -13.22
N ILE A 74 -3.08 -6.16 -12.13
CA ILE A 74 -1.64 -6.40 -12.18
C ILE A 74 -1.26 -7.86 -11.91
N GLY A 75 -2.21 -8.72 -11.54
CA GLY A 75 -1.95 -10.10 -11.09
C GLY A 75 -1.29 -11.01 -12.14
N ASP A 76 -1.38 -10.66 -13.43
CA ASP A 76 -0.72 -11.38 -14.53
C ASP A 76 0.72 -10.89 -14.81
N TYR A 77 1.18 -9.87 -14.09
CA TYR A 77 2.51 -9.28 -14.21
C TYR A 77 3.42 -9.72 -13.06
N PRO A 78 4.75 -9.68 -13.22
CA PRO A 78 5.69 -10.15 -12.19
C PRO A 78 5.80 -9.23 -10.96
N VAL A 79 4.76 -8.46 -10.65
CA VAL A 79 4.70 -7.61 -9.46
C VAL A 79 4.52 -8.51 -8.23
N ARG A 80 5.42 -8.38 -7.26
CA ARG A 80 5.26 -9.05 -5.96
C ARG A 80 4.15 -8.36 -5.17
N ALA A 81 2.92 -8.83 -5.31
CA ALA A 81 1.74 -8.34 -4.61
C ALA A 81 0.82 -9.51 -4.23
N PRO A 82 -0.02 -9.39 -3.19
CA PRO A 82 -0.97 -10.44 -2.82
C PRO A 82 -1.95 -10.73 -3.97
N ALA A 83 -2.13 -12.01 -4.30
CA ALA A 83 -3.17 -12.39 -5.25
C ALA A 83 -4.58 -12.11 -4.70
N VAL A 84 -5.49 -11.60 -5.54
CA VAL A 84 -6.90 -11.46 -5.17
C VAL A 84 -7.55 -12.85 -5.19
N LEU A 85 -8.08 -13.27 -4.05
CA LEU A 85 -8.82 -14.52 -3.92
C LEU A 85 -10.33 -14.30 -4.07
N GLY A 86 -10.83 -13.12 -3.73
CA GLY A 86 -12.24 -12.78 -3.89
C GLY A 86 -12.57 -11.34 -3.51
N TRP A 87 -13.70 -10.86 -4.03
CA TRP A 87 -14.26 -9.55 -3.74
C TRP A 87 -15.73 -9.71 -3.37
N CYS A 88 -16.17 -9.05 -2.31
CA CYS A 88 -17.57 -9.00 -1.92
C CYS A 88 -17.98 -7.54 -1.71
N ASP A 89 -18.99 -7.09 -2.46
CA ASP A 89 -19.66 -5.79 -2.27
C ASP A 89 -21.12 -5.92 -1.82
N ASP A 90 -21.58 -7.15 -1.55
CA ASP A 90 -22.91 -7.40 -1.03
C ASP A 90 -23.01 -6.91 0.43
N PRO A 91 -23.81 -5.85 0.70
CA PRO A 91 -23.97 -5.31 2.04
C PRO A 91 -24.67 -6.29 2.98
N GLU A 92 -25.37 -7.31 2.48
CA GLU A 92 -26.06 -8.29 3.32
C GLU A 92 -25.09 -9.24 4.05
N VAL A 93 -23.82 -9.33 3.62
CA VAL A 93 -22.83 -10.22 4.24
C VAL A 93 -22.30 -9.65 5.56
N ILE A 94 -21.75 -8.43 5.56
CA ILE A 94 -21.25 -7.76 6.79
C ILE A 94 -21.56 -6.25 6.85
N GLY A 95 -22.48 -5.75 6.02
CA GLY A 95 -22.85 -4.33 5.95
C GLY A 95 -21.89 -3.44 5.18
N ARG A 96 -20.81 -3.99 4.60
CA ARG A 96 -19.74 -3.24 3.91
C ARG A 96 -18.92 -4.16 2.99
N PRO A 97 -18.24 -3.61 1.96
CA PRO A 97 -17.42 -4.42 1.07
C PRO A 97 -16.16 -4.95 1.78
N PHE A 98 -15.62 -6.03 1.23
CA PHE A 98 -14.32 -6.55 1.63
C PHE A 98 -13.59 -7.23 0.48
N LEU A 99 -12.27 -7.13 0.52
CA LEU A 99 -11.33 -7.84 -0.33
C LEU A 99 -10.80 -9.05 0.44
N VAL A 100 -10.76 -10.21 -0.20
CA VAL A 100 -10.01 -11.39 0.24
C VAL A 100 -8.79 -11.55 -0.64
N GLN A 101 -7.62 -11.55 -0.05
CA GLN A 101 -6.34 -11.68 -0.75
C GLN A 101 -5.45 -12.75 -0.12
N GLU A 102 -4.43 -13.14 -0.85
CA GLU A 102 -3.41 -14.09 -0.42
C GLU A 102 -2.77 -13.68 0.92
N TRP A 103 -2.55 -14.67 1.78
CA TRP A 103 -1.68 -14.51 2.93
C TRP A 103 -0.23 -14.74 2.51
N ILE A 104 0.59 -13.70 2.64
CA ILE A 104 2.04 -13.77 2.47
C ILE A 104 2.68 -13.84 3.85
N ASP A 105 3.37 -14.94 4.15
CA ASP A 105 4.09 -15.11 5.42
C ASP A 105 5.41 -14.33 5.41
N GLY A 106 5.27 -13.01 5.61
CA GLY A 106 6.37 -12.08 5.75
C GLY A 106 6.25 -11.21 6.99
N VAL A 107 7.16 -10.25 7.09
CA VAL A 107 7.20 -9.27 8.16
C VAL A 107 7.37 -7.87 7.56
N ALA A 108 6.52 -6.93 7.99
CA ALA A 108 6.73 -5.53 7.69
C ALA A 108 7.93 -5.03 8.50
N ILE A 109 8.94 -4.49 7.81
CA ILE A 109 10.11 -3.91 8.48
C ILE A 109 9.73 -2.48 8.87
N THR A 110 9.39 -2.29 10.14
CA THR A 110 9.19 -0.99 10.77
C THR A 110 10.43 -0.68 11.62
N ASP A 111 10.43 -1.00 12.90
CA ASP A 111 11.43 -0.43 13.81
C ASP A 111 12.73 -1.23 13.89
N ALA A 112 12.72 -2.48 13.41
CA ALA A 112 13.84 -3.41 13.52
C ALA A 112 13.94 -4.36 12.31
N LEU A 113 15.17 -4.76 12.00
CA LEU A 113 15.44 -5.86 11.07
C LEU A 113 15.15 -7.22 11.75
N PRO A 114 14.70 -8.23 11.00
CA PRO A 114 14.68 -9.62 11.45
C PRO A 114 16.03 -10.07 12.02
N ASP A 115 16.00 -10.80 13.15
CA ASP A 115 17.20 -11.31 13.82
C ASP A 115 18.07 -12.18 12.90
N ALA A 116 17.45 -12.87 11.94
CA ALA A 116 18.15 -13.69 10.95
C ALA A 116 19.11 -12.87 10.06
N TYR A 117 18.95 -11.55 9.99
CA TYR A 117 19.82 -10.67 9.20
C TYR A 117 21.05 -10.23 10.00
N ALA A 118 21.10 -10.52 11.31
CA ALA A 118 22.20 -10.11 12.16
C ALA A 118 23.53 -10.74 11.68
N GLY A 119 24.56 -9.91 11.54
CA GLY A 119 25.88 -10.34 11.07
C GLY A 119 26.04 -10.39 9.55
N ASP A 120 25.02 -9.99 8.78
CA ASP A 120 25.10 -9.79 7.35
C ASP A 120 25.22 -8.29 7.03
N ASP A 121 26.46 -7.84 6.84
CA ASP A 121 26.80 -6.42 6.64
C ASP A 121 26.13 -5.79 5.41
N ASP A 122 25.63 -6.59 4.46
CA ASP A 122 25.01 -6.14 3.22
C ASP A 122 23.50 -6.42 3.14
N ALA A 123 22.88 -6.94 4.21
CA ALA A 123 21.43 -7.21 4.24
C ALA A 123 20.58 -5.97 3.88
N VAL A 124 20.95 -4.81 4.43
CA VAL A 124 20.27 -3.54 4.15
C VAL A 124 20.46 -3.10 2.70
N GLY A 125 21.65 -3.29 2.14
CA GLY A 125 21.96 -2.95 0.75
C GLY A 125 21.12 -3.77 -0.23
N ARG A 126 20.96 -5.07 0.04
CA ARG A 126 20.10 -5.96 -0.76
C ARG A 126 18.62 -5.63 -0.65
N LEU A 127 18.12 -5.35 0.56
CA LEU A 127 16.73 -4.89 0.73
C LEU A 127 16.47 -3.59 -0.04
N GLY A 128 17.39 -2.62 0.03
CA GLY A 128 17.26 -1.36 -0.70
C GLY A 128 17.26 -1.57 -2.22
N THR A 129 18.12 -2.45 -2.73
CA THR A 129 18.17 -2.78 -4.16
C THR A 129 16.89 -3.51 -4.60
N ASP A 130 16.44 -4.50 -3.83
CA ASP A 130 15.20 -5.24 -4.13
C ASP A 130 13.97 -4.31 -4.09
N LEU A 131 13.93 -3.33 -3.19
CA LEU A 131 12.89 -2.30 -3.16
C LEU A 131 12.87 -1.48 -4.47
N VAL A 132 14.03 -1.06 -4.96
CA VAL A 132 14.13 -0.35 -6.25
C VAL A 132 13.70 -1.26 -7.41
N ASP A 133 14.12 -2.51 -7.41
CA ASP A 133 13.76 -3.49 -8.44
C ASP A 133 12.24 -3.74 -8.46
N GLN A 134 11.59 -3.90 -7.29
CA GLN A 134 10.14 -4.08 -7.21
C GLN A 134 9.38 -2.84 -7.72
N LEU A 135 9.87 -1.64 -7.43
CA LEU A 135 9.28 -0.42 -7.97
C LEU A 135 9.40 -0.35 -9.49
N ALA A 136 10.55 -0.69 -10.05
CA ALA A 136 10.76 -0.74 -11.49
C ALA A 136 9.85 -1.77 -12.16
N VAL A 137 9.66 -2.95 -11.55
CA VAL A 137 8.72 -3.96 -12.03
C VAL A 137 7.28 -3.43 -12.03
N LEU A 138 6.83 -2.78 -10.95
CA LEU A 138 5.52 -2.15 -10.90
C LEU A 138 5.35 -1.10 -12.01
N HIS A 139 6.32 -0.22 -12.18
CA HIS A 139 6.27 0.84 -13.19
C HIS A 139 6.39 0.32 -14.63
N SER A 140 6.77 -0.95 -14.82
CA SER A 140 6.80 -1.61 -16.12
C SER A 140 5.45 -2.19 -16.58
N VAL A 141 4.46 -2.24 -15.68
CA VAL A 141 3.11 -2.72 -16.03
C VAL A 141 2.49 -1.78 -17.09
N PRO A 142 1.97 -2.31 -18.21
CA PRO A 142 1.29 -1.50 -19.22
C PRO A 142 0.11 -0.74 -18.62
N THR A 143 -0.01 0.54 -18.96
CA THR A 143 -1.07 1.41 -18.42
C THR A 143 -2.35 1.42 -19.27
N ASP A 144 -2.30 0.83 -20.46
CA ASP A 144 -3.39 0.74 -21.44
C ASP A 144 -4.27 -0.50 -21.27
N LEU A 145 -4.12 -1.22 -20.17
CA LEU A 145 -4.93 -2.41 -19.88
C LEU A 145 -6.40 -2.02 -19.67
N PRO A 146 -7.36 -2.74 -20.27
CA PRO A 146 -8.80 -2.47 -20.07
C PRO A 146 -9.22 -2.48 -18.58
N ALA A 147 -8.57 -3.30 -17.76
CA ALA A 147 -8.84 -3.36 -16.33
C ALA A 147 -8.39 -2.09 -15.56
N LEU A 148 -7.46 -1.32 -16.11
CA LEU A 148 -6.90 -0.10 -15.50
C LEU A 148 -7.61 1.19 -15.96
N GLU A 149 -8.43 1.15 -17.01
CA GLU A 149 -9.04 2.33 -17.66
C GLU A 149 -9.81 3.24 -16.68
N LYS A 150 -10.40 2.66 -15.62
CA LYS A 150 -11.18 3.39 -14.62
C LYS A 150 -10.40 3.78 -13.37
N LEU A 151 -9.13 3.36 -13.25
CA LEU A 151 -8.35 3.45 -12.01
C LEU A 151 -7.50 4.70 -11.91
N GLY A 152 -7.31 5.43 -13.01
CA GLY A 152 -6.60 6.71 -13.01
C GLY A 152 -6.69 7.41 -14.36
N ARG A 153 -6.27 8.66 -14.38
CA ARG A 153 -6.10 9.45 -15.60
C ARG A 153 -4.73 10.09 -15.55
N PRO A 154 -3.76 9.73 -16.38
CA PRO A 154 -2.43 10.31 -16.27
C PRO A 154 -2.43 11.81 -16.60
N GLU A 155 -3.32 12.31 -17.46
CA GLU A 155 -3.27 13.69 -17.96
C GLU A 155 -3.39 14.72 -16.85
N ARG A 156 -2.38 15.57 -16.67
CA ARG A 156 -2.34 16.57 -15.58
C ARG A 156 -2.39 15.94 -14.18
N PHE A 157 -1.92 14.71 -14.00
CA PHE A 157 -1.93 14.01 -12.72
C PHE A 157 -1.34 14.87 -11.59
N LEU A 158 -0.14 15.45 -11.77
CA LEU A 158 0.53 16.25 -10.75
C LEU A 158 -0.26 17.52 -10.40
N GLU A 159 -0.77 18.24 -11.39
CA GLU A 159 -1.62 19.42 -11.19
C GLU A 159 -2.85 19.06 -10.37
N ARG A 160 -3.53 17.96 -10.72
CA ARG A 160 -4.71 17.51 -9.97
C ARG A 160 -4.38 17.10 -8.54
N GLN A 161 -3.20 16.52 -8.28
CA GLN A 161 -2.77 16.25 -6.91
C GLN A 161 -2.60 17.55 -6.11
N ILE A 162 -1.93 18.55 -6.69
CA ILE A 162 -1.76 19.87 -6.06
C ILE A 162 -3.12 20.52 -5.79
N GLU A 163 -3.99 20.59 -6.79
CA GLU A 163 -5.36 21.13 -6.69
C GLU A 163 -6.16 20.41 -5.60
N ARG A 164 -6.11 19.06 -5.57
CA ARG A 164 -6.79 18.23 -4.58
C ARG A 164 -6.31 18.54 -3.16
N TRP A 165 -5.00 18.51 -2.91
CA TRP A 165 -4.46 18.71 -1.55
C TRP A 165 -4.69 20.12 -1.04
N LEU A 166 -4.59 21.13 -1.90
CA LEU A 166 -4.98 22.51 -1.55
C LEU A 166 -6.49 22.63 -1.26
N GLY A 167 -7.33 21.89 -1.99
CA GLY A 167 -8.77 21.79 -1.74
C GLY A 167 -9.08 21.20 -0.36
N VAL A 168 -8.54 20.01 -0.06
CA VAL A 168 -8.68 19.35 1.25
C VAL A 168 -8.26 20.28 2.38
N ARG A 169 -7.14 20.98 2.20
CA ARG A 169 -6.63 21.94 3.18
C ARG A 169 -7.59 23.12 3.42
N LYS A 170 -8.27 23.62 2.38
CA LYS A 170 -9.26 24.71 2.48
C LYS A 170 -10.52 24.25 3.20
N GLU A 171 -11.01 23.04 2.89
CA GLU A 171 -12.24 22.49 3.45
C GLU A 171 -12.09 22.09 4.93
N HIS A 172 -10.92 21.57 5.32
CA HIS A 172 -10.68 21.04 6.67
C HIS A 172 -9.62 21.84 7.44
N ALA A 173 -9.71 23.17 7.39
CA ALA A 173 -8.76 24.05 8.06
C ALA A 173 -8.93 24.04 9.60
N VAL A 174 -7.87 23.69 10.33
CA VAL A 174 -7.84 23.74 11.81
C VAL A 174 -6.92 24.82 12.39
N ARG A 175 -6.09 25.44 11.55
CA ARG A 175 -5.20 26.56 11.86
C ARG A 175 -4.78 27.26 10.58
N GLU A 176 -4.12 28.41 10.65
CA GLU A 176 -3.54 29.07 9.48
C GLU A 176 -2.20 28.45 9.06
N LEU A 177 -2.02 28.30 7.73
CA LEU A 177 -0.79 27.77 7.10
C LEU A 177 -0.53 28.47 5.76
N PRO A 178 -0.18 29.77 5.75
CA PRO A 178 0.03 30.52 4.51
C PRO A 178 1.14 29.91 3.64
N GLN A 179 2.23 29.42 4.24
CA GLN A 179 3.34 28.82 3.48
C GLN A 179 2.94 27.56 2.70
N LEU A 180 1.90 26.83 3.13
CA LEU A 180 1.41 25.66 2.39
C LEU A 180 0.76 26.07 1.07
N PHE A 181 0.05 27.21 1.05
CA PHE A 181 -0.54 27.75 -0.17
C PHE A 181 0.54 28.36 -1.07
N GLU A 182 1.54 29.05 -0.51
CA GLU A 182 2.70 29.53 -1.27
C GLU A 182 3.46 28.37 -1.94
N LEU A 183 3.66 27.27 -1.23
CA LEU A 183 4.25 26.05 -1.76
C LEU A 183 3.38 25.47 -2.89
N GLY A 184 2.06 25.39 -2.68
CA GLY A 184 1.12 24.92 -3.71
C GLY A 184 1.16 25.75 -4.98
N ASP A 185 1.18 27.08 -4.86
CA ASP A 185 1.29 28.01 -6.00
C ASP A 185 2.65 27.92 -6.69
N TRP A 186 3.72 27.67 -5.94
CA TRP A 186 5.03 27.39 -6.51
C TRP A 186 5.03 26.06 -7.27
N LEU A 187 4.53 24.97 -6.68
CA LEU A 187 4.43 23.66 -7.32
C LEU A 187 3.60 23.74 -8.60
N GLY A 188 2.45 24.42 -8.57
CA GLY A 188 1.58 24.58 -9.76
C GLY A 188 2.25 25.32 -10.92
N ARG A 189 3.19 26.23 -10.64
CA ARG A 189 3.98 26.94 -11.68
C ARG A 189 5.22 26.18 -12.14
N ASN A 190 5.63 25.15 -11.40
CA ASN A 190 6.85 24.38 -11.64
C ASN A 190 6.58 22.90 -11.90
N VAL A 191 5.37 22.56 -12.37
CA VAL A 191 5.05 21.18 -12.76
C VAL A 191 5.96 20.77 -13.93
N PRO A 192 6.66 19.63 -13.83
CA PRO A 192 7.46 19.12 -14.93
C PRO A 192 6.63 18.95 -16.21
N ALA A 193 7.20 19.35 -17.35
CA ALA A 193 6.49 19.28 -18.64
C ALA A 193 6.31 17.85 -19.16
N ALA A 194 7.19 16.94 -18.76
CA ALA A 194 7.13 15.52 -19.12
C ALA A 194 6.62 14.72 -17.93
N MET A 195 5.67 13.82 -18.20
CA MET A 195 5.18 12.82 -17.28
C MET A 195 5.56 11.45 -17.83
N THR A 196 5.81 10.51 -16.92
CA THR A 196 5.94 9.10 -17.27
C THR A 196 4.79 8.32 -16.64
N PRO A 197 3.68 8.08 -17.38
CA PRO A 197 2.54 7.32 -16.86
C PRO A 197 2.94 5.91 -16.45
N ALA A 198 2.59 5.53 -15.22
CA ALA A 198 2.77 4.19 -14.69
C ALA A 198 1.60 3.81 -13.78
N VAL A 199 1.45 2.51 -13.53
CA VAL A 199 0.76 2.06 -12.32
C VAL A 199 1.62 2.50 -11.14
N ILE A 200 1.08 3.33 -10.26
CA ILE A 200 1.76 3.79 -9.05
C ILE A 200 1.07 3.22 -7.83
N HIS A 201 1.86 2.91 -6.79
CA HIS A 201 1.35 2.48 -5.49
C HIS A 201 0.71 3.64 -4.74
N GLY A 202 1.27 4.84 -4.84
CA GLY A 202 0.79 6.05 -4.17
C GLY A 202 1.26 6.22 -2.72
N ASP A 203 1.63 5.12 -2.06
CA ASP A 203 2.26 5.11 -0.73
C ASP A 203 3.48 4.17 -0.64
N TYR A 204 4.36 4.24 -1.64
CA TYR A 204 5.48 3.31 -1.77
C TYR A 204 6.63 3.60 -0.81
N HIS A 205 6.79 2.75 0.21
CA HIS A 205 7.94 2.74 1.12
C HIS A 205 8.08 1.35 1.78
N LEU A 206 9.20 1.12 2.48
CA LEU A 206 9.54 -0.21 3.01
C LEU A 206 8.50 -0.78 3.98
N ASP A 207 7.89 0.04 4.85
CA ASP A 207 6.87 -0.41 5.81
C ASP A 207 5.63 -0.98 5.11
N ASN A 208 5.35 -0.52 3.88
CA ASN A 208 4.28 -1.04 3.02
C ASN A 208 4.76 -2.21 2.14
N THR A 209 5.75 -2.95 2.63
CA THR A 209 6.19 -4.22 2.05
C THR A 209 6.31 -5.28 3.13
N LEU A 210 6.19 -6.54 2.73
CA LEU A 210 6.48 -7.69 3.56
C LEU A 210 7.83 -8.25 3.12
N ALA A 211 8.80 -8.29 4.03
CA ALA A 211 10.07 -8.96 3.83
C ALA A 211 10.02 -10.41 4.33
N SER A 212 10.94 -11.24 3.84
CA SER A 212 11.17 -12.57 4.41
C SER A 212 11.63 -12.47 5.87
N ARG A 213 11.43 -13.53 6.66
CA ARG A 213 11.95 -13.59 8.04
C ARG A 213 13.38 -14.12 8.10
N GLU A 214 13.81 -14.78 7.02
CA GLU A 214 15.03 -15.59 6.97
C GLU A 214 16.12 -14.95 6.09
N LYS A 215 15.72 -14.21 5.05
CA LYS A 215 16.64 -13.61 4.07
C LYS A 215 16.23 -12.18 3.70
N PRO A 216 17.18 -11.27 3.43
CA PRO A 216 16.89 -9.89 3.08
C PRO A 216 16.34 -9.76 1.64
N GLU A 217 15.06 -10.11 1.48
CA GLU A 217 14.27 -10.00 0.25
C GLU A 217 12.82 -9.57 0.56
N ILE A 218 12.22 -8.82 -0.36
CA ILE A 218 10.83 -8.38 -0.30
C ILE A 218 9.95 -9.47 -0.92
N LEU A 219 8.99 -9.97 -0.15
CA LEU A 219 8.02 -10.97 -0.60
C LEU A 219 6.80 -10.34 -1.28
N ALA A 220 6.33 -9.18 -0.81
CA ALA A 220 5.17 -8.50 -1.40
C ALA A 220 5.13 -7.01 -1.06
N ILE A 221 4.59 -6.21 -1.99
CA ILE A 221 4.11 -4.84 -1.76
C ILE A 221 2.66 -4.95 -1.29
N ILE A 222 2.29 -4.24 -0.23
CA ILE A 222 0.97 -4.28 0.40
C ILE A 222 0.39 -2.88 0.55
N ASP A 223 -0.91 -2.80 0.85
CA ASP A 223 -1.64 -1.55 1.08
C ASP A 223 -1.87 -0.68 -0.17
N TRP A 224 -2.58 -1.25 -1.15
CA TRP A 224 -2.77 -0.64 -2.47
C TRP A 224 -3.96 0.34 -2.53
N GLU A 225 -4.45 0.86 -1.40
CA GLU A 225 -5.69 1.67 -1.38
C GLU A 225 -5.55 3.02 -2.10
N LEU A 226 -4.32 3.52 -2.21
CA LEU A 226 -3.94 4.75 -2.92
C LEU A 226 -3.48 4.52 -4.36
N ALA A 227 -3.35 3.26 -4.78
CA ALA A 227 -2.76 2.91 -6.07
C ALA A 227 -3.60 3.41 -7.24
N THR A 228 -2.98 3.90 -8.30
CA THR A 228 -3.67 4.52 -9.44
C THR A 228 -2.76 4.56 -10.68
N ILE A 229 -3.26 5.13 -11.77
CA ILE A 229 -2.42 5.51 -12.92
C ILE A 229 -2.01 6.96 -12.75
N GLY A 230 -0.70 7.19 -12.64
CA GLY A 230 -0.12 8.50 -12.36
C GLY A 230 1.31 8.63 -12.87
N ASP A 231 2.01 9.66 -12.41
CA ASP A 231 3.42 9.87 -12.75
C ASP A 231 4.31 8.95 -11.89
N CYS A 232 5.14 8.12 -12.52
CA CYS A 232 6.03 7.18 -11.84
C CYS A 232 6.98 7.87 -10.84
N TYR A 233 7.34 9.14 -11.11
CA TYR A 233 8.18 9.92 -10.23
C TYR A 233 7.55 10.19 -8.86
N MET A 234 6.23 10.04 -8.70
CA MET A 234 5.57 10.20 -7.41
C MET A 234 6.02 9.12 -6.41
N ASP A 235 5.97 7.84 -6.82
CA ASP A 235 6.43 6.75 -5.95
C ASP A 235 7.94 6.83 -5.74
N LEU A 236 8.71 7.14 -6.79
CA LEU A 236 10.16 7.28 -6.67
C LEU A 236 10.53 8.39 -5.69
N ALA A 237 9.89 9.56 -5.80
CA ALA A 237 10.12 10.68 -4.90
C ALA A 237 9.73 10.32 -3.46
N LEU A 238 8.58 9.67 -3.26
CA LEU A 238 8.14 9.23 -1.93
C LEU A 238 9.15 8.26 -1.33
N MET A 239 9.52 7.19 -2.05
CA MET A 239 10.54 6.23 -1.61
C MET A 239 11.85 6.92 -1.21
N LEU A 240 12.32 7.88 -2.01
CA LEU A 240 13.53 8.65 -1.73
C LEU A 240 13.36 9.61 -0.54
N MET A 241 12.16 10.17 -0.29
CA MET A 241 11.89 10.97 0.91
C MET A 241 12.04 10.16 2.20
N PHE A 242 11.82 8.85 2.14
CA PHE A 242 12.08 7.96 3.25
C PHE A 242 13.57 7.60 3.39
N TRP A 243 14.46 8.00 2.46
CA TRP A 243 15.88 7.67 2.46
C TRP A 243 16.80 8.88 2.66
N GLY A 244 17.97 8.66 3.29
CA GLY A 244 19.08 9.63 3.33
C GLY A 244 19.02 10.70 4.43
N SER A 245 20.01 11.61 4.37
CA SER A 245 20.31 12.60 5.42
C SER A 245 19.42 13.84 5.44
N TYR A 246 18.56 14.02 4.42
CA TYR A 246 17.62 15.15 4.34
C TYR A 246 16.35 14.95 5.18
N ARG A 247 16.28 13.84 5.93
CA ARG A 247 15.14 13.45 6.75
C ARG A 247 15.07 14.30 8.03
N THR A 248 13.92 14.92 8.29
CA THR A 248 13.67 15.71 9.51
C THR A 248 12.78 15.02 10.54
N GLN A 249 12.24 13.83 10.22
CA GLN A 249 11.43 12.99 11.12
C GLN A 249 11.88 11.52 11.05
N GLU A 250 11.55 10.72 12.06
CA GLU A 250 11.89 9.29 12.13
C GLU A 250 10.65 8.41 11.83
N PRO A 251 10.35 8.09 10.56
CA PRO A 251 9.48 6.96 10.25
C PRO A 251 10.03 5.63 10.76
N PRO A 252 9.16 4.74 11.29
CA PRO A 252 9.51 3.45 11.87
C PRO A 252 10.53 2.65 11.04
N ALA A 253 10.22 2.27 9.78
CA ALA A 253 11.05 1.40 8.91
C ALA A 253 12.54 1.69 8.83
N PHE A 254 12.88 2.97 8.72
CA PHE A 254 14.22 3.36 8.28
C PHE A 254 15.12 3.78 9.44
N ALA A 255 14.60 3.82 10.68
CA ALA A 255 15.46 3.89 11.85
C ALA A 255 16.39 2.67 11.89
N ALA A 256 15.88 1.49 11.52
CA ALA A 256 16.63 0.24 11.42
C ALA A 256 17.62 0.18 10.24
N LEU A 257 17.39 0.96 9.17
CA LEU A 257 18.20 0.96 7.95
C LEU A 257 19.26 2.06 7.89
N ARG A 258 19.48 2.81 8.98
CA ARG A 258 20.51 3.84 9.00
C ARG A 258 21.89 3.19 8.89
N LEU A 259 22.48 3.29 7.70
CA LEU A 259 23.92 3.13 7.55
C LEU A 259 24.62 4.24 8.35
N SER A 260 25.64 3.84 9.11
CA SER A 260 26.57 4.72 9.83
C SER A 260 27.08 5.86 8.93
N PRO A 261 27.51 7.00 9.51
CA PRO A 261 27.83 8.20 8.75
C PRO A 261 28.83 7.88 7.65
N VAL A 262 28.45 8.23 6.41
CA VAL A 262 29.35 8.28 5.27
C VAL A 262 30.59 9.05 5.73
N GLY A 263 31.73 8.35 5.77
CA GLY A 263 33.02 8.95 6.10
C GLY A 263 33.30 10.15 5.19
N PRO A 264 34.11 11.13 5.64
CA PRO A 264 34.26 12.38 4.93
C PRO A 264 34.85 12.15 3.53
N VAL A 265 34.24 12.83 2.56
CA VAL A 265 34.75 13.00 1.18
C VAL A 265 36.08 13.75 1.20
#